data_AF-A0A7V7EB74-F1
#
_entry.id   AF-A0A7V7EB74-F1
#
_cell.length_a   1.000
_cell.length_b   1.000
_cell.length_c   1.000
_cell.angle_alpha   90.00
_cell.angle_beta   90.00
_cell.angle_gamma   90.00
#
_symmetry.space_group_name_H-M   'P 1'
#
loop_
_entity.id
_entity.type
_entity.pdbx_description
1 polymer ?
#
loop_
_entity_poly.entity_id
_entity_poly.type
_entity_poly.pdbx_seq_one_letter_code
_entity_poly.pdbx_strand_id
1 'polypeptide(L)'
;MLSPSGRNLHSYDLRLDIPARAMINAEILQSAESSGSLYAHKTIVQQKLDLLIDPREYHTLDQAHVASLLYCLFVVPREILDLQAKDDLFVRLDRLEPLQYFRIIQPRAGFEGSPSFWLLRALRNSVAHALYEIDAQNNWRFWTDREPRWEAKASKDDLTRFLSVFGREFANCCLARKARHDGSNT
;
A
#
# COMPACT_ATOMS: atom_id res chain seq x y z
N MET A 1 1.85 -27.04 -39.71
CA MET A 1 1.33 -26.79 -38.36
C MET A 1 2.51 -26.67 -37.41
N LEU A 2 2.96 -25.45 -37.14
CA LEU A 2 3.99 -25.17 -36.14
C LEU A 2 3.26 -24.62 -34.91
N SER A 3 3.34 -25.37 -33.81
CA SER A 3 2.89 -24.95 -32.49
C SER A 3 3.64 -23.67 -32.10
N PRO A 4 2.97 -22.56 -31.74
CA PRO A 4 3.66 -21.39 -31.24
C PRO A 4 4.21 -21.73 -29.85
N SER A 5 5.52 -21.93 -29.83
CA SER A 5 6.43 -21.87 -28.69
C SER A 5 5.86 -21.04 -27.53
N GLY A 6 5.71 -21.70 -26.38
CA GLY A 6 5.39 -21.07 -25.10
C GLY A 6 6.40 -19.98 -24.78
N ARG A 7 6.04 -18.73 -25.09
CA ARG A 7 6.69 -17.59 -24.48
C ARG A 7 6.46 -17.75 -22.99
N ASN A 8 7.54 -17.99 -22.25
CA ASN A 8 7.59 -17.62 -20.85
C ASN A 8 7.23 -16.13 -20.84
N LEU A 9 5.97 -15.82 -20.53
CA LEU A 9 5.59 -14.52 -20.01
C LEU A 9 6.48 -14.36 -18.78
N HIS A 10 7.62 -13.70 -18.95
CA HIS A 10 8.26 -13.04 -17.83
C HIS A 10 7.14 -12.34 -17.08
N SER A 11 6.90 -12.77 -15.85
CA SER A 11 5.79 -12.31 -15.03
C SER A 11 5.87 -10.78 -14.98
N TYR A 12 5.00 -10.12 -15.73
CA TYR A 12 4.99 -8.68 -15.82
C TYR A 12 4.77 -8.12 -14.41
N ASP A 13 5.69 -7.26 -13.95
CA ASP A 13 5.59 -6.61 -12.64
C ASP A 13 4.59 -5.46 -12.75
N LEU A 14 3.39 -5.64 -12.19
CA LEU A 14 2.33 -4.63 -12.21
C LEU A 14 2.72 -3.33 -11.50
N ARG A 15 3.83 -3.31 -10.73
CA ARG A 15 4.41 -2.08 -10.18
C ARG A 15 4.74 -1.06 -11.27
N LEU A 16 5.12 -1.52 -12.47
CA LEU A 16 5.44 -0.65 -13.59
C LEU A 16 4.23 0.17 -14.08
N ASP A 17 3.00 -0.28 -13.80
CA ASP A 17 1.77 0.44 -14.15
C ASP A 17 1.42 1.56 -13.16
N ILE A 18 2.01 1.56 -11.95
CA ILE A 18 1.60 2.45 -10.85
C ILE A 18 1.61 3.93 -11.26
N PRO A 19 2.64 4.48 -11.93
CA PRO A 19 2.64 5.90 -12.29
C PRO A 19 1.50 6.27 -13.24
N ALA A 20 1.24 5.44 -14.25
CA ALA A 20 0.15 5.67 -15.21
C ALA A 20 -1.21 5.59 -14.51
N ARG A 21 -1.42 4.53 -13.71
CA ARG A 21 -2.64 4.34 -12.91
C ARG A 21 -2.89 5.49 -11.93
N ALA A 22 -1.84 6.00 -11.28
CA ALA A 22 -1.94 7.14 -10.38
C ALA A 22 -2.47 8.39 -11.10
N MET A 23 -1.95 8.68 -12.30
CA MET A 23 -2.42 9.80 -13.11
C MET A 23 -3.86 9.61 -13.60
N ILE A 24 -4.21 8.41 -14.09
CA ILE A 24 -5.57 8.08 -14.52
C ILE A 24 -6.56 8.22 -13.34
N ASN A 25 -6.20 7.70 -12.16
CA ASN A 25 -7.00 7.83 -10.94
C ASN A 25 -7.21 9.31 -10.57
N ALA A 26 -6.17 10.14 -10.64
CA ALA A 26 -6.27 11.56 -10.33
C ALA A 26 -7.23 12.29 -11.29
N GLU A 27 -7.12 12.04 -12.60
CA GLU A 27 -8.02 12.61 -13.62
C GLU A 27 -9.48 12.20 -13.40
N ILE A 28 -9.73 10.92 -13.09
CA ILE A 28 -11.09 10.43 -12.79
C ILE A 28 -11.65 11.15 -11.56
N LEU A 29 -10.87 11.27 -10.49
CA LEU A 29 -11.32 11.89 -9.24
C LEU A 29 -11.55 13.39 -9.38
N GLN A 30 -10.64 14.13 -10.02
CA GLN A 30 -10.79 15.56 -10.29
C GLN A 30 -12.03 15.85 -11.14
N SER A 31 -12.28 15.02 -12.15
CA SER A 31 -13.48 15.15 -12.98
C SER A 31 -14.75 14.84 -12.17
N ALA A 32 -14.71 13.80 -11.32
CA ALA A 32 -15.85 13.38 -10.49
C ALA A 32 -16.26 14.33 -9.37
N GLU A 33 -15.34 15.12 -8.85
CA GLU A 33 -15.63 16.14 -7.83
C GLU A 33 -16.72 17.13 -8.30
N SER A 34 -16.81 17.39 -9.61
CA SER A 34 -17.76 18.33 -10.20
C SER A 34 -19.18 17.79 -10.44
N SER A 35 -19.39 16.45 -10.45
CA SER A 35 -20.67 15.88 -10.92
C SER A 35 -21.23 14.69 -10.13
N GLY A 36 -20.47 14.16 -9.16
CA GLY A 36 -20.95 13.10 -8.26
C GLY A 36 -21.07 11.69 -8.86
N SER A 37 -20.67 11.45 -10.13
CA SER A 37 -20.69 10.12 -10.76
C SER A 37 -19.32 9.69 -11.27
N LEU A 38 -18.66 8.77 -10.56
CA LEU A 38 -17.36 8.21 -10.96
C LEU A 38 -17.39 7.49 -12.32
N TYR A 39 -18.50 6.81 -12.64
CA TYR A 39 -18.59 6.02 -13.88
C TYR A 39 -18.55 6.88 -15.15
N ALA A 40 -19.32 7.98 -15.16
CA ALA A 40 -19.34 8.90 -16.30
C ALA A 40 -17.94 9.44 -16.62
N HIS A 41 -17.13 9.67 -15.59
CA HIS A 41 -15.79 10.23 -15.73
C HIS A 41 -14.74 9.22 -16.16
N LYS A 42 -14.91 7.93 -15.85
CA LYS A 42 -14.03 6.90 -16.41
C LYS A 42 -14.09 6.89 -17.94
N THR A 43 -15.29 7.02 -18.52
CA THR A 43 -15.47 7.08 -19.98
C THR A 43 -14.81 8.31 -20.59
N ILE A 44 -14.93 9.48 -19.93
CA ILE A 44 -14.31 10.73 -20.39
C ILE A 44 -12.78 10.61 -20.37
N VAL A 45 -12.21 10.09 -19.27
CA VAL A 45 -10.77 9.92 -19.13
C VAL A 45 -10.23 8.87 -20.11
N GLN A 46 -10.98 7.79 -20.35
CA GLN A 46 -10.64 6.79 -21.36
C GLN A 46 -10.48 7.42 -22.75
N GLN A 47 -11.42 8.27 -23.16
CA GLN A 47 -11.37 8.99 -24.44
C GLN A 47 -10.23 10.02 -24.48
N LYS A 48 -10.03 10.77 -23.38
CA LYS A 48 -8.99 11.80 -23.28
C LYS A 48 -7.57 11.22 -23.36
N LEU A 49 -7.35 10.04 -22.79
CA LEU A 49 -6.03 9.40 -22.68
C LEU A 49 -5.83 8.23 -23.66
N ASP A 50 -6.76 8.01 -24.59
CA ASP A 50 -6.75 6.90 -25.56
C ASP A 50 -6.52 5.52 -24.91
N LEU A 51 -7.21 5.26 -23.79
CA LEU A 51 -7.04 4.03 -23.04
C LEU A 51 -7.80 2.87 -23.70
N LEU A 52 -7.08 1.78 -23.97
CA LEU A 52 -7.65 0.53 -24.52
C LEU A 52 -8.39 -0.33 -23.46
N ILE A 53 -8.68 0.22 -22.29
CA ILE A 53 -9.29 -0.49 -21.15
C ILE A 53 -10.76 -0.11 -21.05
N ASP A 54 -11.65 -1.08 -20.90
CA ASP A 54 -13.07 -0.82 -20.65
C ASP A 54 -13.24 -0.07 -19.30
N PRO A 55 -13.95 1.08 -19.27
CA PRO A 55 -14.27 1.82 -18.04
C PRO A 55 -14.90 0.98 -16.92
N ARG A 56 -15.60 -0.10 -17.28
CA ARG A 56 -16.22 -1.04 -16.34
C ARG A 56 -15.19 -1.93 -15.66
N GLU A 57 -14.10 -2.25 -16.35
CA GLU A 57 -13.00 -3.08 -15.86
C GLU A 57 -11.96 -2.26 -15.08
N TYR A 58 -11.91 -0.95 -15.31
CA TYR A 58 -11.01 -0.07 -14.57
C TYR A 58 -11.56 0.23 -13.15
N HIS A 59 -10.80 -0.13 -12.12
CA HIS A 59 -11.11 0.19 -10.72
C HIS A 59 -10.14 1.24 -10.18
N THR A 60 -10.66 2.31 -9.55
CA THR A 60 -9.81 3.34 -8.92
C THR A 60 -9.13 2.85 -7.64
N LEU A 61 -9.66 1.79 -7.01
CA LEU A 61 -9.03 1.09 -5.90
C LEU A 61 -8.08 0.01 -6.45
N ASP A 62 -7.07 0.42 -7.20
CA ASP A 62 -6.07 -0.45 -7.84
C ASP A 62 -4.70 -0.42 -7.14
N GLN A 63 -3.67 -0.94 -7.81
CA GLN A 63 -2.31 -1.02 -7.25
C GLN A 63 -1.75 0.38 -6.96
N ALA A 64 -2.11 1.40 -7.75
CA ALA A 64 -1.68 2.77 -7.48
C ALA A 64 -2.31 3.33 -6.22
N HIS A 65 -3.58 3.00 -5.95
CA HIS A 65 -4.24 3.37 -4.69
C HIS A 65 -3.55 2.72 -3.48
N VAL A 66 -3.29 1.41 -3.54
CA VAL A 66 -2.58 0.69 -2.46
C VAL A 66 -1.17 1.25 -2.27
N ALA A 67 -0.41 1.47 -3.34
CA ALA A 67 0.94 2.06 -3.27
C ALA A 67 0.93 3.46 -2.65
N SER A 68 -0.07 4.29 -3.01
CA SER A 68 -0.24 5.63 -2.45
C SER A 68 -0.51 5.57 -0.95
N LEU A 69 -1.42 4.69 -0.51
CA LEU A 69 -1.69 4.47 0.91
C LEU A 69 -0.45 3.96 1.65
N LEU A 70 0.27 2.99 1.09
CA LEU A 70 1.52 2.50 1.66
C LEU A 70 2.52 3.64 1.86
N TYR A 71 2.71 4.49 0.85
CA TYR A 71 3.65 5.59 0.92
C TYR A 71 3.22 6.65 1.95
N CYS A 72 1.95 7.08 1.91
CA CYS A 72 1.43 8.10 2.80
C CYS A 72 1.32 7.65 4.26
N LEU A 73 1.12 6.35 4.52
CA LEU A 73 0.99 5.80 5.87
C LEU A 73 2.32 5.32 6.45
N PHE A 74 3.28 4.88 5.63
CA PHE A 74 4.55 4.31 6.12
C PHE A 74 5.80 5.13 5.81
N VAL A 75 5.80 5.95 4.75
CA VAL A 75 7.01 6.69 4.35
C VAL A 75 6.95 8.13 4.83
N VAL A 76 5.82 8.81 4.58
CA VAL A 76 5.64 10.23 4.92
C VAL A 76 5.76 10.50 6.43
N PRO A 77 5.09 9.77 7.34
CA PRO A 77 5.06 10.14 8.74
C PRO A 77 6.20 9.47 9.52
N ARG A 78 7.44 9.75 9.09
CA ARG A 78 8.66 9.14 9.62
C ARG A 78 8.75 9.23 11.15
N GLU A 79 8.35 10.35 11.72
CA GLU A 79 8.46 10.66 13.15
C GLU A 79 7.59 9.75 14.00
N ILE A 80 6.45 9.30 13.47
CA ILE A 80 5.54 8.38 14.16
C ILE A 80 6.06 6.95 14.07
N LEU A 81 6.82 6.63 13.04
CA LEU A 81 7.41 5.29 12.84
C LEU A 81 8.81 5.15 13.47
N ASP A 82 9.37 6.25 13.95
CA ASP A 82 10.57 6.29 14.78
C ASP A 82 10.25 6.21 16.30
N LEU A 83 8.98 5.98 16.66
CA LEU A 83 8.59 5.61 18.03
C LEU A 83 9.23 4.29 18.46
N GLN A 84 9.38 4.10 19.78
CA GLN A 84 9.94 2.88 20.35
C GLN A 84 8.93 1.72 20.26
N ALA A 85 9.41 0.49 20.21
CA ALA A 85 8.56 -0.71 20.13
C ALA A 85 7.51 -0.84 21.24
N LYS A 86 7.75 -0.20 22.40
CA LYS A 86 6.82 -0.19 23.54
C LYS A 86 5.74 0.90 23.47
N ASP A 87 5.73 1.74 22.44
CA ASP A 87 4.71 2.77 22.27
C ASP A 87 3.31 2.16 22.16
N ASP A 88 2.32 2.82 22.76
CA ASP A 88 0.94 2.35 22.81
C ASP A 88 0.35 2.04 21.42
N LEU A 89 0.81 2.73 20.37
CA LEU A 89 0.41 2.42 18.99
C LEU A 89 0.75 0.97 18.64
N PHE A 90 1.99 0.54 18.87
CA PHE A 90 2.42 -0.82 18.51
C PHE A 90 1.76 -1.88 19.39
N VAL A 91 1.56 -1.59 20.68
CA VAL A 91 0.83 -2.47 21.60
C VAL A 91 -0.63 -2.66 21.15
N ARG A 92 -1.30 -1.59 20.72
CA ARG A 92 -2.66 -1.69 20.15
C ARG A 92 -2.67 -2.46 18.85
N LEU A 93 -1.71 -2.21 17.97
CA LEU A 93 -1.60 -2.91 16.69
C LEU A 93 -1.36 -4.40 16.90
N ASP A 94 -0.49 -4.82 17.81
CA ASP A 94 -0.25 -6.24 18.09
C ASP A 94 -1.54 -6.97 18.51
N ARG A 95 -2.46 -6.31 19.23
CA ARG A 95 -3.78 -6.86 19.60
C ARG A 95 -4.75 -7.00 18.44
N LEU A 96 -4.52 -6.28 17.34
CA LEU A 96 -5.30 -6.37 16.10
C LEU A 96 -4.74 -7.41 15.14
N GLU A 97 -3.66 -8.11 15.55
CA GLU A 97 -3.03 -9.21 14.80
C GLU A 97 -2.73 -8.87 13.32
N PRO A 98 -2.06 -7.74 13.00
CA PRO A 98 -1.87 -7.29 11.62
C PRO A 98 -1.04 -8.25 10.77
N LEU A 99 -0.27 -9.14 11.42
CA LEU A 99 0.52 -10.15 10.75
C LEU A 99 -0.34 -11.19 10.03
N GLN A 100 -1.61 -11.36 10.40
CA GLN A 100 -2.51 -12.30 9.74
C GLN A 100 -2.70 -12.00 8.24
N TYR A 101 -2.47 -10.74 7.83
CA TYR A 101 -2.56 -10.27 6.45
C TYR A 101 -1.29 -10.52 5.63
N PHE A 102 -0.23 -11.06 6.26
CA PHE A 102 1.06 -11.28 5.63
C PHE A 102 1.51 -12.73 5.81
N ARG A 103 2.00 -13.31 4.73
CA ARG A 103 2.83 -14.50 4.79
C ARG A 103 4.29 -14.07 4.96
N ILE A 104 4.81 -14.17 6.18
CA ILE A 104 6.23 -13.93 6.45
C ILE A 104 7.06 -15.11 5.90
N ILE A 105 7.95 -14.82 4.96
CA ILE A 105 8.82 -15.82 4.33
C ILE A 105 10.15 -15.90 5.08
N GLN A 106 10.73 -14.74 5.38
CA GLN A 106 11.97 -14.62 6.11
C GLN A 106 11.81 -13.61 7.25
N PRO A 107 11.72 -14.06 8.51
CA PRO A 107 11.65 -13.16 9.65
C PRO A 107 13.03 -12.57 9.98
N ARG A 108 13.03 -11.38 10.59
CA ARG A 108 14.23 -10.74 11.14
C ARG A 108 14.49 -11.23 12.58
N ALA A 109 15.75 -11.20 13.03
CA ALA A 109 16.07 -11.44 14.44
C ALA A 109 15.32 -10.44 15.36
N GLY A 110 14.71 -10.95 16.45
CA GLY A 110 13.93 -10.14 17.41
C GLY A 110 12.50 -9.81 16.99
N PHE A 111 12.02 -10.37 15.87
CA PHE A 111 10.67 -10.13 15.35
C PHE A 111 9.56 -10.56 16.33
N GLU A 112 9.75 -11.68 17.05
CA GLU A 112 8.73 -12.25 17.95
C GLU A 112 8.37 -11.35 19.14
N GLY A 113 9.29 -10.51 19.62
CA GLY A 113 9.06 -9.67 20.79
C GLY A 113 8.23 -8.41 20.51
N SER A 114 8.15 -7.97 19.26
CA SER A 114 7.39 -6.78 18.84
C SER A 114 7.05 -6.87 17.35
N PRO A 115 6.15 -7.79 16.96
CA PRO A 115 5.95 -8.17 15.58
C PRO A 115 5.40 -7.02 14.72
N SER A 116 4.43 -6.23 15.20
CA SER A 116 3.93 -5.07 14.46
C SER A 116 5.02 -4.02 14.26
N PHE A 117 5.81 -3.71 15.30
CA PHE A 117 6.91 -2.77 15.21
C PHE A 117 7.89 -3.13 14.08
N TRP A 118 8.32 -4.39 14.03
CA TRP A 118 9.26 -4.84 13.02
C TRP A 118 8.65 -4.95 11.63
N LEU A 119 7.39 -5.41 11.52
CA LEU A 119 6.64 -5.43 10.26
C LEU A 119 6.57 -4.02 9.65
N LEU A 120 6.17 -3.02 10.42
CA LEU A 120 6.01 -1.66 9.91
C LEU A 120 7.34 -1.03 9.48
N ARG A 121 8.42 -1.29 10.22
CA ARG A 121 9.75 -0.81 9.83
C ARG A 121 10.25 -1.48 8.55
N ALA A 122 10.02 -2.77 8.40
CA ALA A 122 10.40 -3.51 7.20
C ALA A 122 9.57 -3.05 5.98
N LEU A 123 8.26 -2.88 6.14
CA LEU A 123 7.39 -2.31 5.11
C LEU A 123 7.79 -0.89 4.73
N ARG A 124 8.06 -0.02 5.70
CA ARG A 124 8.55 1.34 5.43
C ARG A 124 9.82 1.31 4.59
N ASN A 125 10.82 0.52 4.98
CA ASN A 125 12.06 0.39 4.21
C ASN A 125 11.77 -0.15 2.80
N SER A 126 10.93 -1.19 2.69
CA SER A 126 10.56 -1.78 1.41
C SER A 126 9.91 -0.75 0.47
N VAL A 127 8.93 0.01 0.97
CA VAL A 127 8.19 1.01 0.19
C VAL A 127 9.06 2.22 -0.14
N ALA A 128 9.82 2.75 0.82
CA ALA A 128 10.66 3.93 0.62
C ALA A 128 11.76 3.73 -0.44
N HIS A 129 12.23 2.49 -0.60
CA HIS A 129 13.28 2.13 -1.57
C HIS A 129 12.75 1.35 -2.77
N ALA A 130 11.42 1.27 -2.93
CA ALA A 130 10.78 0.49 -3.99
C ALA A 130 11.25 -0.99 -4.08
N LEU A 131 11.55 -1.60 -2.92
CA LEU A 131 11.92 -3.00 -2.74
C LEU A 131 10.66 -3.86 -2.60
N TYR A 132 9.87 -3.87 -3.67
CA TYR A 132 8.70 -4.73 -3.80
C TYR A 132 8.41 -5.00 -5.27
N GLU A 133 7.64 -6.06 -5.52
CA GLU A 133 7.11 -6.42 -6.84
C GLU A 133 5.64 -6.82 -6.71
N ILE A 134 4.90 -6.75 -7.82
CA ILE A 134 3.50 -7.11 -7.89
C ILE A 134 3.30 -8.07 -9.06
N ASP A 135 2.86 -9.29 -8.78
CA ASP A 135 2.58 -10.27 -9.83
C ASP A 135 1.25 -9.99 -10.57
N ALA A 136 1.01 -10.73 -11.66
CA ALA A 136 -0.21 -10.61 -12.45
C ALA A 136 -1.50 -10.96 -11.67
N GLN A 137 -1.39 -11.66 -10.55
CA GLN A 137 -2.49 -12.03 -9.65
C GLN A 137 -2.67 -11.01 -8.52
N ASN A 138 -2.01 -9.85 -8.59
CA ASN A 138 -2.07 -8.81 -7.55
C ASN A 138 -1.50 -9.26 -6.20
N ASN A 139 -0.59 -10.23 -6.18
CA ASN A 139 0.17 -10.53 -4.98
C ASN A 139 1.40 -9.64 -4.93
N TRP A 140 1.60 -9.07 -3.75
CA TRP A 140 2.73 -8.22 -3.42
C TRP A 140 3.78 -9.06 -2.74
N ARG A 141 5.04 -8.88 -3.13
CA ARG A 141 6.21 -9.36 -2.39
C ARG A 141 7.05 -8.16 -1.98
N PHE A 142 7.37 -8.08 -0.70
CA PHE A 142 8.18 -7.02 -0.11
C PHE A 142 9.46 -7.61 0.46
N TRP A 143 10.56 -6.86 0.39
CA TRP A 143 11.82 -7.26 1.02
C TRP A 143 12.65 -6.06 1.48
N THR A 144 13.60 -6.33 2.38
CA THR A 144 14.64 -5.37 2.76
C THR A 144 15.96 -5.71 2.11
N ASP A 145 16.78 -4.71 1.80
CA ASP A 145 18.13 -4.85 1.25
C ASP A 145 19.22 -5.07 2.32
N ARG A 146 18.87 -4.86 3.60
CA ARG A 146 19.76 -5.03 4.75
C ARG A 146 19.67 -6.43 5.34
N GLU A 147 20.82 -6.95 5.77
CA GLU A 147 20.90 -8.22 6.48
C GLU A 147 20.54 -8.10 7.99
N PRO A 148 19.86 -9.10 8.57
CA PRO A 148 19.26 -10.24 7.89
C PRO A 148 18.04 -9.79 7.07
N ARG A 149 17.94 -10.28 5.82
CA ARG A 149 16.83 -9.93 4.93
C ARG A 149 15.49 -10.30 5.55
N TRP A 150 14.55 -9.36 5.52
CA TRP A 150 13.15 -9.64 5.76
C TRP A 150 12.44 -9.81 4.43
N GLU A 151 11.52 -10.77 4.34
CA GLU A 151 10.66 -10.98 3.17
C GLU A 151 9.26 -11.37 3.61
N ALA A 152 8.25 -10.76 2.98
CA ALA A 152 6.85 -11.12 3.16
C ALA A 152 6.03 -10.98 1.87
N LYS A 153 4.92 -11.71 1.83
CA LYS A 153 3.92 -11.62 0.77
C LYS A 153 2.55 -11.25 1.33
N ALA A 154 1.76 -10.53 0.54
CA ALA A 154 0.35 -10.26 0.82
C ALA A 154 -0.44 -10.20 -0.49
N SER A 155 -1.69 -10.68 -0.48
CA SER A 155 -2.61 -10.38 -1.59
C SER A 155 -3.01 -8.91 -1.53
N LYS A 156 -3.48 -8.34 -2.64
CA LYS A 156 -4.06 -6.98 -2.64
C LYS A 156 -5.19 -6.82 -1.63
N ASP A 157 -6.04 -7.83 -1.47
CA ASP A 157 -7.19 -7.78 -0.57
C ASP A 157 -6.74 -7.76 0.89
N ASP A 158 -5.79 -8.62 1.26
CA ASP A 158 -5.20 -8.65 2.60
C ASP A 158 -4.47 -7.35 2.91
N LEU A 159 -3.70 -6.83 1.95
CA LEU A 159 -3.00 -5.57 2.09
C LEU A 159 -3.97 -4.40 2.26
N THR A 160 -5.09 -4.39 1.53
CA THR A 160 -6.13 -3.37 1.68
C THR A 160 -6.80 -3.45 3.06
N ARG A 161 -7.09 -4.66 3.57
CA ARG A 161 -7.63 -4.86 4.93
C ARG A 161 -6.64 -4.39 5.98
N PHE A 162 -5.37 -4.76 5.84
CA PHE A 162 -4.30 -4.29 6.70
C PHE A 162 -4.19 -2.77 6.72
N LEU A 163 -4.17 -2.12 5.54
CA LEU A 163 -4.10 -0.67 5.41
C LEU A 163 -5.31 0.03 6.03
N SER A 164 -6.50 -0.57 5.97
CA SER A 164 -7.70 -0.05 6.63
C SER A 164 -7.57 -0.10 8.16
N VAL A 165 -7.14 -1.23 8.72
CA VAL A 165 -6.92 -1.40 10.16
C VAL A 165 -5.83 -0.45 10.66
N PHE A 166 -4.65 -0.49 10.04
CA PHE A 166 -3.52 0.35 10.41
C PHE A 166 -3.84 1.83 10.21
N GLY A 167 -4.35 2.18 9.03
CA GLY A 167 -4.65 3.56 8.66
C GLY A 167 -5.64 4.24 9.61
N ARG A 168 -6.64 3.50 10.10
CA ARG A 168 -7.57 3.99 11.12
C ARG A 168 -6.87 4.28 12.44
N GLU A 169 -6.10 3.33 12.98
CA GLU A 169 -5.37 3.52 14.24
C GLU A 169 -4.37 4.68 14.13
N PHE A 170 -3.71 4.77 12.98
CA PHE A 170 -2.75 5.81 12.67
C PHE A 170 -3.38 7.19 12.60
N ALA A 171 -4.48 7.34 11.85
CA ALA A 171 -5.22 8.59 11.74
C ALA A 171 -5.70 9.09 13.10
N ASN A 172 -6.24 8.18 13.93
CA ASN A 172 -6.66 8.50 15.30
C ASN A 172 -5.49 9.01 16.15
N CYS A 173 -4.31 8.40 16.04
CA CYS A 173 -3.11 8.84 16.75
C CYS A 173 -2.66 10.25 16.30
N CYS A 174 -2.65 10.51 14.99
CA CYS A 174 -2.30 11.82 14.44
C CYS A 174 -3.25 12.91 14.92
N LEU A 175 -4.56 12.67 14.85
CA LEU A 175 -5.58 13.62 15.28
C LEU A 175 -5.51 13.90 16.78
N ALA A 176 -5.30 12.86 17.60
CA ALA A 176 -5.14 13.02 19.05
C ALA A 176 -3.90 13.85 19.41
N ARG A 177 -2.78 13.68 18.70
CA ARG A 177 -1.57 14.50 18.90
C ARG A 177 -1.79 15.95 18.51
N LYS A 178 -2.45 16.20 17.37
CA LYS A 178 -2.82 17.55 16.94
C LYS A 178 -3.69 18.25 17.98
N ALA A 179 -4.74 17.59 18.47
CA ALA A 179 -5.63 18.16 19.49
C ALA A 179 -4.89 18.56 20.79
N ARG A 180 -3.91 17.75 21.23
CA ARG A 180 -3.07 18.09 22.39
C ARG A 180 -2.18 19.30 22.13
N HIS A 181 -1.59 19.38 20.95
CA HIS A 181 -0.76 20.54 20.56
C HIS A 181 -1.60 21.82 20.51
N ASP A 182 -2.78 21.76 19.88
CA ASP A 182 -3.64 22.93 19.72
C ASP A 182 -4.29 23.38 21.05
N GLY A 183 -4.61 22.43 21.94
CA GLY A 183 -5.15 22.71 23.28
C GLY A 183 -4.09 23.09 24.34
N SER A 184 -2.80 23.03 24.02
CA SER A 184 -1.71 23.49 24.91
C SER A 184 -1.38 24.98 24.71
N ASN A 185 -2.02 25.62 23.72
CA ASN A 185 -1.83 27.04 23.38
C ASN A 185 -3.01 27.94 23.84
N THR A 186 -3.88 27.43 24.72
CA THR A 186 -4.99 28.16 25.38
C THR A 186 -4.81 28.16 26.88
#